data_AF-A0A9X6WIU2-F1
#
_entry.id   AF-A0A9X6WIU2-F1
#
_cell.length_a   1.000
_cell.length_b   1.000
_cell.length_c   1.000
_cell.angle_alpha   90.00
_cell.angle_beta   90.00
_cell.angle_gamma   90.00
#
_symmetry.space_group_name_H-M   'P 1'
#
loop_
_entity.id
_entity.type
_entity.pdbx_description
1 polymer ?
#
loop_
_entity_poly.entity_id
_entity_poly.type
_entity_poly.pdbx_seq_one_letter_code
_entity_poly.pdbx_strand_id
1 'polypeptide(L)'
;MEMCLMLTSSDYRDRVTPYVKDPIVRDYWTKTFPALAGDTRFQTQNLNAPLNKLRRFIANGIVANIICQKKSTLNIADAINSGAVILARFSRGDMGFQNSALLGAMLISKIQIAAMQRVNACPSRW
;
A
#
# COMPACT_ATOMS: atom_id res chain seq x y z
N MET A 1 -4.70 0.03 8.96
CA MET A 1 -4.26 0.39 10.32
C MET A 1 -2.81 -0.04 10.59
N GLU A 2 -2.45 -1.27 10.20
CA GLU A 2 -1.09 -1.85 10.27
C GLU A 2 0.02 -0.98 9.66
N MET A 3 -0.26 -0.29 8.55
CA MET A 3 0.69 0.60 7.87
C MET A 3 1.13 1.79 8.75
N CYS A 4 0.21 2.36 9.54
CA CYS A 4 0.53 3.44 10.47
C CYS A 4 1.36 2.90 11.65
N LEU A 5 1.04 1.69 12.13
CA LEU A 5 1.76 1.05 13.22
C LEU A 5 3.21 0.76 12.84
N MET A 6 3.50 0.44 11.58
CA MET A 6 4.87 0.28 11.08
C MET A 6 5.71 1.57 11.24
N LEU A 7 5.08 2.75 11.14
CA LEU A 7 5.76 4.04 11.30
C LEU A 7 5.81 4.50 12.76
N THR A 8 4.79 4.20 13.57
CA THR A 8 4.66 4.77 14.93
C THR A 8 5.02 3.84 16.07
N SER A 9 4.97 2.51 15.90
CA SER A 9 5.17 1.53 16.98
C SER A 9 6.41 0.67 16.73
N SER A 10 7.36 0.71 17.66
CA SER A 10 8.51 -0.22 17.70
C SER A 10 8.05 -1.66 17.85
N ASP A 11 7.14 -1.92 18.79
CA ASP A 11 6.70 -3.29 19.12
C ASP A 11 5.99 -3.97 17.94
N TYR A 12 5.31 -3.19 17.10
CA TYR A 12 4.70 -3.70 15.87
C TYR A 12 5.78 -4.01 14.83
N ARG A 13 6.78 -3.12 14.65
CA ARG A 13 7.91 -3.36 13.75
C ARG A 13 8.69 -4.61 14.13
N ASP A 14 9.00 -4.80 15.41
CA ASP A 14 9.78 -5.94 15.88
C ASP A 14 9.08 -7.27 15.63
N ARG A 15 7.73 -7.27 15.69
CA ARG A 15 6.93 -8.46 15.35
C ARG A 15 6.90 -8.75 13.84
N VAL A 16 6.89 -7.73 12.99
CA VAL A 16 6.68 -7.90 11.53
C VAL A 16 7.99 -8.08 10.77
N THR A 17 9.07 -7.44 11.21
CA THR A 17 10.37 -7.44 10.52
C THR A 17 11.00 -8.83 10.33
N PRO A 18 10.81 -9.82 11.22
CA PRO A 18 11.26 -11.20 10.98
C PRO A 18 10.63 -11.88 9.75
N TYR A 19 9.43 -11.45 9.34
CA TYR A 19 8.73 -12.00 8.17
C TYR A 19 9.17 -11.35 6.84
N VAL A 20 10.02 -10.32 6.88
CA VAL A 20 10.52 -9.61 5.71
C VAL A 20 11.63 -10.43 5.05
N LYS A 21 11.32 -11.01 3.89
CA LYS A 21 12.26 -11.86 3.12
C LYS A 21 13.45 -11.08 2.58
N ASP A 22 13.22 -9.85 2.13
CA ASP A 22 14.26 -8.99 1.56
C ASP A 22 15.22 -8.48 2.65
N PRO A 23 16.53 -8.82 2.59
CA PRO A 23 17.49 -8.40 3.59
C PRO A 23 17.73 -6.88 3.62
N ILE A 24 17.61 -6.17 2.49
CA ILE A 24 17.80 -4.72 2.41
C ILE A 24 16.65 -4.02 3.15
N VAL A 25 15.41 -4.46 2.88
CA VAL A 25 14.22 -3.90 3.54
C VAL A 25 14.27 -4.19 5.05
N ARG A 26 14.73 -5.39 5.43
CA ARG A 26 14.88 -5.78 6.84
C ARG A 26 15.92 -4.92 7.56
N ASP A 27 17.07 -4.67 6.92
CA ASP A 27 18.14 -3.84 7.49
C ASP A 27 17.67 -2.40 7.70
N TYR A 28 16.95 -1.85 6.72
CA TYR A 28 16.34 -0.53 6.86
C TYR A 28 15.43 -0.44 8.10
N TRP A 29 14.53 -1.40 8.31
CA TRP A 29 13.60 -1.35 9.44
C TRP A 29 14.22 -1.67 10.80
N THR A 30 15.30 -2.46 10.84
CA THR A 30 15.98 -2.84 12.09
C THR A 30 17.06 -1.85 12.51
N LYS A 31 17.74 -1.18 11.57
CA LYS A 31 18.90 -0.33 11.87
C LYS A 31 18.69 1.12 11.47
N THR A 32 18.37 1.37 10.20
CA THR A 32 18.29 2.72 9.65
C THR A 32 17.11 3.50 10.23
N PHE A 33 15.92 2.91 10.24
CA PHE A 33 14.70 3.57 10.71
C PHE A 33 14.75 3.89 12.21
N PRO A 34 15.18 3.00 13.13
CA PRO A 34 15.30 3.33 14.55
C PRO A 34 16.32 4.44 14.82
N ALA A 35 17.45 4.44 14.11
CA ALA A 35 18.47 5.49 14.23
C ALA A 35 17.93 6.87 13.83
N LEU A 36 17.07 6.92 12.81
CA LEU A 36 16.40 8.14 12.37
C LEU A 36 15.21 8.53 13.25
N ALA A 37 14.42 7.56 13.71
CA ALA A 37 13.22 7.78 14.51
C ALA A 37 13.52 8.28 15.94
N GLY A 38 14.76 8.10 16.43
CA GLY A 38 15.24 8.66 17.69
C GLY A 38 15.50 10.17 17.64
N ASP A 39 15.59 10.77 16.45
CA ASP A 39 15.69 12.22 16.29
C ASP A 39 14.29 12.85 16.22
N THR A 40 13.94 13.67 17.22
CA THR A 40 12.67 14.39 17.30
C THR A 40 12.42 15.27 16.07
N ARG A 41 13.48 15.77 15.40
CA ARG A 41 13.34 16.51 14.14
C ARG A 41 12.91 15.60 12.98
N PHE A 42 13.46 14.39 12.88
CA PHE A 42 13.08 13.45 11.84
C PHE A 42 11.61 13.03 11.93
N GLN A 43 11.14 12.74 13.14
CA GLN A 43 9.73 12.43 13.39
C GLN A 43 8.82 13.58 12.95
N THR A 44 9.15 14.81 13.36
CA THR A 44 8.29 15.97 13.13
C THR A 44 8.30 16.44 11.67
N GLN A 45 9.44 16.38 11.00
CA GLN A 45 9.61 16.87 9.63
C GLN A 45 9.29 15.82 8.55
N ASN A 46 9.64 14.54 8.78
CA ASN A 46 9.57 13.51 7.74
C ASN A 46 8.40 12.52 7.92
N LEU A 47 7.97 12.22 9.15
CA LEU A 47 6.92 11.21 9.38
C LEU A 47 5.50 11.80 9.42
N ASN A 48 5.35 13.04 9.89
CA ASN A 48 4.05 13.68 10.03
C ASN A 48 3.31 13.88 8.71
N ALA A 49 4.00 14.31 7.65
CA ALA A 49 3.35 14.57 6.36
C ALA A 49 2.81 13.27 5.70
N PRO A 50 3.59 12.17 5.61
CA PRO A 50 3.06 10.87 5.19
C PRO A 50 1.92 10.35 6.07
N LEU A 51 2.07 10.43 7.40
CA LEU A 51 1.04 9.97 8.34
C LEU A 51 -0.26 10.76 8.21
N ASN A 52 -0.20 12.08 8.04
CA ASN A 52 -1.40 12.91 7.88
C ASN A 52 -2.12 12.63 6.56
N LYS A 53 -1.38 12.37 5.48
CA LYS A 53 -1.98 11.89 4.22
C LYS A 53 -2.67 10.54 4.43
N LEU A 54 -1.97 9.56 5.01
CA LEU A 54 -2.52 8.22 5.29
C LEU A 54 -3.76 8.25 6.19
N ARG A 55 -3.72 9.03 7.29
CA ARG A 55 -4.85 9.20 8.22
C ARG A 55 -6.06 9.77 7.52
N ARG A 56 -5.89 10.80 6.68
CA ARG A 56 -6.98 11.41 5.90
C ARG A 56 -7.59 10.42 4.92
N PHE A 57 -6.82 9.48 4.36
CA PHE A 57 -7.35 8.44 3.48
C PHE A 57 -8.13 7.34 4.20
N ILE A 58 -7.66 6.93 5.38
CA ILE A 58 -8.31 5.89 6.19
C ILE A 58 -9.46 6.46 7.02
N ALA A 59 -9.62 7.79 7.08
CA ALA A 59 -10.70 8.45 7.82
C ALA A 59 -12.11 8.07 7.32
N ASN A 60 -12.25 7.72 6.04
CA ASN A 60 -13.52 7.21 5.52
C ASN A 60 -13.61 5.68 5.75
N GLY A 61 -14.61 5.25 6.51
CA GLY A 61 -14.80 3.83 6.86
C GLY A 61 -14.94 2.91 5.65
N ILE A 62 -15.55 3.36 4.55
CA ILE A 62 -15.69 2.56 3.33
C ILE A 62 -14.32 2.31 2.68
N VAL A 63 -13.50 3.36 2.59
CA VAL A 63 -12.14 3.27 2.03
C VAL A 63 -11.24 2.42 2.92
N ALA A 64 -11.32 2.62 4.24
CA ALA A 64 -10.61 1.80 5.22
C ALA A 64 -10.96 0.33 5.08
N ASN A 65 -12.26 0.01 4.90
CA ASN A 65 -12.73 -1.36 4.73
C ASN A 65 -12.28 -2.01 3.41
N ILE A 66 -11.91 -1.24 2.39
CA ILE A 66 -11.36 -1.78 1.14
C ILE A 66 -9.84 -1.96 1.25
N ILE A 67 -9.11 -0.93 1.69
CA ILE A 67 -7.64 -0.89 1.63
C ILE A 67 -6.98 -1.60 2.82
N CYS A 68 -7.60 -1.58 4.01
CA CYS A 68 -6.98 -2.14 5.22
C CYS A 68 -7.27 -3.64 5.43
N GLN A 69 -7.68 -4.36 4.39
CA GLN A 69 -7.90 -5.80 4.48
C GLN A 69 -6.58 -6.57 4.38
N LYS A 70 -6.41 -7.59 5.23
CA LYS A 70 -5.21 -8.44 5.25
C LYS A 70 -5.03 -9.26 3.96
N LYS A 71 -6.14 -9.68 3.35
CA LYS A 71 -6.15 -10.41 2.08
C LYS A 71 -6.97 -9.62 1.06
N SER A 72 -6.40 -9.38 -0.11
CA SER A 72 -7.15 -8.86 -1.26
C SER A 72 -8.03 -9.97 -1.81
N THR A 73 -9.32 -9.69 -1.98
CA THR A 73 -10.25 -10.56 -2.71
C THR A 73 -10.14 -10.39 -4.22
N LEU A 74 -9.53 -9.29 -4.68
CA LEU A 74 -9.31 -8.99 -6.09
C LEU A 74 -7.87 -9.34 -6.48
N ASN A 75 -7.72 -10.28 -7.43
CA ASN A 75 -6.45 -10.54 -8.11
C ASN A 75 -6.50 -10.03 -9.56
N ILE A 76 -5.87 -8.88 -9.80
CA ILE A 76 -5.88 -8.21 -11.11
C ILE A 76 -5.00 -8.97 -12.12
N ALA A 77 -3.93 -9.62 -11.68
CA ALA A 77 -3.09 -10.42 -12.57
C ALA A 77 -3.88 -11.61 -13.14
N ASP A 78 -4.61 -12.32 -12.27
CA ASP A 78 -5.48 -13.42 -12.69
C ASP A 78 -6.59 -12.93 -13.61
N ALA A 79 -7.25 -11.82 -13.27
CA ALA A 79 -8.31 -11.24 -14.09
C ALA A 79 -7.84 -10.87 -15.51
N ILE A 80 -6.63 -10.31 -15.64
CA ILE A 80 -6.02 -9.99 -16.95
C ILE A 80 -5.69 -11.28 -17.72
N ASN A 81 -5.15 -12.30 -17.04
CA ASN A 81 -4.76 -13.56 -17.68
C ASN A 81 -5.96 -14.40 -18.11
N SER A 82 -7.07 -14.35 -17.36
CA SER A 82 -8.30 -15.08 -17.67
C SER A 82 -9.25 -14.33 -18.62
N GLY A 83 -8.93 -13.08 -18.98
CA GLY A 83 -9.82 -12.22 -19.77
C GLY A 83 -11.10 -11.78 -19.04
N ALA A 84 -11.07 -11.74 -17.71
CA ALA A 84 -12.23 -11.34 -16.91
C ALA A 84 -12.52 -9.83 -17.02
N VAL A 85 -13.78 -9.45 -16.84
CA VAL A 85 -14.21 -8.04 -16.82
C VAL A 85 -14.21 -7.52 -15.39
N ILE A 86 -13.47 -6.43 -15.15
CA ILE A 86 -13.43 -5.73 -13.85
C ILE A 86 -14.39 -4.53 -13.91
N LEU A 87 -15.45 -4.56 -13.09
CA LEU A 87 -16.35 -3.43 -12.90
C LEU A 87 -16.06 -2.75 -11.56
N ALA A 88 -15.74 -1.45 -11.58
CA ALA A 88 -15.48 -0.66 -10.39
C ALA A 88 -16.38 0.59 -10.36
N ARG A 89 -17.12 0.76 -9.26
CA ARG A 89 -17.98 1.93 -9.03
C ARG A 89 -17.33 2.83 -7.98
N PHE A 90 -16.98 4.05 -8.37
CA PHE A 90 -16.48 5.10 -7.47
C PHE A 90 -17.51 6.23 -7.39
N SER A 91 -18.46 6.10 -6.46
CA SER A 91 -19.51 7.10 -6.27
C SER A 91 -18.94 8.32 -5.53
N ARG A 92 -18.94 9.48 -6.20
CA ARG A 92 -18.46 10.74 -5.61
C ARG A 92 -19.28 11.18 -4.40
N GLY A 93 -20.57 10.82 -4.34
CA GLY A 93 -21.47 11.15 -3.24
C GLY A 93 -21.20 10.30 -1.99
N ASP A 94 -21.05 8.98 -2.16
CA ASP A 94 -20.92 8.05 -1.03
C ASP A 94 -19.51 8.07 -0.41
N MET A 95 -18.47 8.26 -1.24
CA MET A 95 -17.07 8.13 -0.82
C MET A 95 -16.34 9.48 -0.77
N GLY A 96 -16.91 10.53 -1.37
CA GLY A 96 -16.26 11.81 -1.57
C GLY A 96 -15.32 11.83 -2.78
N PHE A 97 -15.08 13.03 -3.34
CA PHE A 97 -14.29 13.23 -4.56
C PHE A 97 -12.85 12.68 -4.45
N GLN A 98 -12.14 13.05 -3.38
CA GLN A 98 -10.72 12.70 -3.21
C GLN A 98 -10.50 11.19 -3.07
N ASN A 99 -11.37 10.51 -2.34
CA ASN A 99 -11.27 9.06 -2.14
C ASN A 99 -11.62 8.28 -3.42
N SER A 100 -12.64 8.75 -4.15
CA SER A 100 -13.02 8.16 -5.45
C SER A 100 -11.88 8.27 -6.47
N ALA A 101 -11.25 9.45 -6.55
CA ALA A 101 -10.10 9.68 -7.42
C ALA A 101 -8.91 8.80 -7.03
N LEU A 102 -8.62 8.67 -5.74
CA LEU A 102 -7.53 7.81 -5.26
C LEU A 102 -7.79 6.33 -5.57
N LEU A 103 -8.97 5.81 -5.24
CA LEU A 103 -9.30 4.41 -5.48
C LEU A 103 -9.23 4.08 -6.99
N GLY A 104 -9.68 5.00 -7.84
CA GLY A 104 -9.51 4.90 -9.29
C GLY A 104 -8.03 4.87 -9.71
N ALA A 105 -7.22 5.81 -9.21
CA ALA A 105 -5.80 5.85 -9.50
C ALA A 105 -5.06 4.59 -9.03
N MET A 106 -5.40 4.07 -7.84
CA MET A 106 -4.86 2.81 -7.31
C MET A 106 -5.24 1.61 -8.18
N LEU A 107 -6.50 1.53 -8.62
CA LEU A 107 -6.95 0.47 -9.52
C LEU A 107 -6.17 0.49 -10.84
N ILE A 108 -6.05 1.67 -11.47
CA ILE A 108 -5.28 1.85 -12.71
C ILE A 108 -3.82 1.46 -12.50
N SER A 109 -3.19 1.92 -11.42
CA SER A 109 -1.80 1.59 -11.09
C SER A 109 -1.61 0.08 -10.89
N LYS A 110 -2.56 -0.60 -10.23
CA LYS A 110 -2.51 -2.06 -10.07
C LYS A 110 -2.65 -2.79 -11.40
N ILE A 111 -3.54 -2.34 -12.29
CA ILE A 111 -3.66 -2.87 -13.65
C ILE A 111 -2.33 -2.70 -14.41
N GLN A 112 -1.72 -1.52 -14.33
CA GLN A 112 -0.44 -1.25 -14.97
C GLN A 112 0.67 -2.18 -14.43
N ILE A 113 0.78 -2.33 -13.10
CA ILE A 113 1.77 -3.23 -12.49
C ILE A 113 1.54 -4.68 -12.94
N ALA A 114 0.29 -5.15 -12.94
CA ALA A 114 -0.04 -6.51 -13.37
C ALA A 114 0.26 -6.73 -14.86
N ALA A 115 0.00 -5.72 -15.71
CA ALA A 115 0.37 -5.76 -17.12
C ALA A 115 1.88 -5.85 -17.32
N MET A 116 2.69 -5.08 -16.58
CA MET A 116 4.15 -5.14 -16.63
C MET A 116 4.69 -6.50 -16.15
N GLN A 117 4.08 -7.10 -15.12
CA GLN A 117 4.44 -8.44 -14.66
C GLN A 117 4.19 -9.50 -15.73
N ARG A 118 3.12 -9.38 -16.52
CA ARG A 118 2.85 -10.29 -17.64
C ARG A 118 3.91 -10.21 -18.73
N VAL A 119 4.43 -9.02 -19.03
CA VAL A 119 5.55 -8.84 -19.99
C VAL A 119 6.80 -9.56 -19.51
N ASN A 120 7.16 -9.40 -18.23
CA ASN A 120 8.35 -10.04 -17.66
C ASN A 120 8.22 -11.57 -17.53
N ALA A 121 7.01 -12.10 -17.41
CA ALA A 121 6.73 -13.53 -17.32
C ALA A 121 6.74 -14.26 -18.68
N CYS A 122 6.73 -13.53 -19.79
CA CYS A 122 6.89 -14.08 -21.13
C CYS A 122 8.34 -13.81 -21.58
N PRO A 123 9.29 -14.77 -21.41
CA PRO A 123 10.58 -14.64 -22.06
C PRO A 123 10.30 -14.64 -23.56
N SER A 124 10.85 -13.66 -24.26
CA SER A 124 10.80 -13.51 -25.71
C SER A 124 10.98 -14.87 -26.40
N ARG A 125 9.90 -15.39 -27.00
CA ARG A 125 9.94 -16.54 -27.88
C ARG A 125 10.21 -16.00 -29.29
N TRP A 126 11.48 -15.73 -29.56
CA TRP A 126 12.09 -15.62 -30.89
C TRP A 126 13.49 -16.24 -30.80
#